data_AF-A0AAU0NGD9-F1
#
_entry.id   AF-A0AAU0NGD9-F1
#
_cell.length_a   1.000
_cell.length_b   1.000
_cell.length_c   1.000
_cell.angle_alpha   90.00
_cell.angle_beta   90.00
_cell.angle_gamma   90.00
#
_symmetry.space_group_name_H-M   'P 1'
#
loop_
_entity.id
_entity.type
_entity.pdbx_description
1 polymer ?
#
loop_
_entity_poly.entity_id
_entity_poly.type
_entity_poly.pdbx_seq_one_letter_code
_entity_poly.pdbx_strand_id
1 'polypeptide(L)'
;MNTDLIERLKSDVTAIVLQGETEHLFAKDQALAQFYPVLLSILRARPAWIESLGQQLNPKIDELFNNNPTLKQQFLAQLDSTAPQDEIEQTLNRAIVPTMNFLQAEAGAPTAEAVGHLLDTHADSIQRALPVWAGPILASLGVSPLAGQNLNRAPGLASEPEAEPVLTEEKKAVVFWPFILLVIIAAIILFFFRGCLRDDDPDELRNAQAVSEAAATNPAILKISTGSQGEIVNCQVQMNDPKYMQILQNEIKQIFNYSIGCGAVANENYHSEFIDQDTIPSVLKLLQGMSNVTLTWAGNQVSVQAANSADAQRLAGQIRGLAKNVEVVTQKPVDMDEAINTANTEAKKALDELQMENIEALDVATALNLQLIHFATGSTEIPEVNKSLLDQTAALLQYAKDVRLTVIGHTDTEGSSTQNQELSLKRAQAIVNYLVQKGVNPAQLQPVGMAASQPAQPNATSNGQYQNRRVTFEVMSTEDGRVHTVDNEGVVEKKAS
;
A
#
# COMPACT_ATOMS: atom_id res chain seq x y z
N MET A 1 0.48 0.23 -16.74
CA MET A 1 1.29 1.22 -16.00
C MET A 1 2.04 0.45 -14.95
N ASN A 2 3.37 0.50 -14.93
CA ASN A 2 4.19 -0.26 -13.97
C ASN A 2 4.11 0.49 -12.63
N THR A 3 3.23 0.05 -11.73
CA THR A 3 3.05 0.70 -10.41
C THR A 3 4.35 0.59 -9.61
N ASP A 4 4.69 1.65 -8.88
CA ASP A 4 5.92 1.71 -8.09
C ASP A 4 5.90 0.69 -6.93
N LEU A 5 6.98 -0.08 -6.75
CA LEU A 5 7.12 -1.14 -5.73
C LEU A 5 6.83 -0.61 -4.32
N ILE A 6 7.32 0.60 -4.02
CA ILE A 6 7.11 1.25 -2.72
C ILE A 6 5.63 1.59 -2.50
N GLU A 7 4.93 2.06 -3.54
CA GLU A 7 3.52 2.46 -3.41
C GLU A 7 2.60 1.25 -3.29
N ARG A 8 2.90 0.15 -4.00
CA ARG A 8 2.21 -1.13 -3.79
C ARG A 8 2.44 -1.66 -2.38
N LEU A 9 3.68 -1.67 -1.92
CA LEU A 9 4.02 -2.11 -0.57
C LEU A 9 3.30 -1.26 0.50
N LYS A 10 3.26 0.07 0.35
CA LYS A 10 2.50 0.95 1.24
C LYS A 10 0.99 0.68 1.21
N SER A 11 0.42 0.40 0.05
CA SER A 11 -1.01 0.11 -0.10
C SER A 11 -1.37 -1.25 0.51
N ASP A 12 -0.66 -2.29 0.10
CA ASP A 12 -1.11 -3.67 0.28
C ASP A 12 -0.63 -4.21 1.63
N VAL A 13 0.62 -3.94 2.00
CA VAL A 13 1.19 -4.42 3.26
C VAL A 13 0.62 -3.66 4.46
N THR A 14 0.44 -2.34 4.36
CA THR A 14 -0.10 -1.55 5.48
C THR A 14 -1.52 -1.95 5.85
N ALA A 15 -2.36 -2.27 4.86
CA ALA A 15 -3.72 -2.75 5.10
C ALA A 15 -3.72 -4.06 5.90
N ILE A 16 -2.78 -4.97 5.61
CA ILE A 16 -2.60 -6.23 6.34
C ILE A 16 -2.11 -5.95 7.77
N VAL A 17 -1.08 -5.11 7.92
CA VAL A 17 -0.44 -4.87 9.22
C VAL A 17 -1.40 -4.18 10.20
N LEU A 18 -2.20 -3.22 9.73
CA LEU A 18 -3.15 -2.47 10.55
C LEU A 18 -4.51 -3.15 10.69
N GLN A 19 -4.69 -4.34 10.11
CA GLN A 19 -5.96 -5.07 10.24
C GLN A 19 -6.26 -5.40 11.71
N GLY A 20 -7.43 -4.95 12.17
CA GLY A 20 -7.89 -5.17 13.55
C GLY A 20 -7.30 -4.20 14.59
N GLU A 21 -6.40 -3.30 14.20
CA GLU A 21 -5.94 -2.22 15.08
C GLU A 21 -7.02 -1.15 15.22
N THR A 22 -7.18 -0.62 16.44
CA THR A 22 -8.20 0.41 16.74
C THR A 22 -7.61 1.68 17.34
N GLU A 23 -6.38 1.62 17.82
CA GLU A 23 -5.70 2.72 18.52
C GLU A 23 -4.51 3.22 17.73
N HIS A 24 -4.31 4.54 17.75
CA HIS A 24 -3.18 5.23 17.11
C HIS A 24 -2.95 4.89 15.62
N LEU A 25 -3.99 4.47 14.91
CA LEU A 25 -3.93 4.01 13.51
C LEU A 25 -3.17 4.97 12.60
N PHE A 26 -3.39 6.27 12.74
CA PHE A 26 -2.71 7.28 11.95
C PHE A 26 -1.19 7.31 12.19
N ALA A 27 -0.78 7.25 13.45
CA ALA A 27 0.62 7.24 13.83
C ALA A 27 1.31 5.93 13.40
N LYS A 28 0.58 4.82 13.47
CA LYS A 28 1.02 3.50 13.00
C LYS A 28 1.18 3.46 11.47
N ASP A 29 0.23 4.01 10.71
CA ASP A 29 0.29 4.16 9.26
C ASP A 29 1.50 5.02 8.81
N GLN A 30 1.68 6.19 9.43
CA GLN A 30 2.84 7.06 9.20
C GLN A 30 4.18 6.34 9.49
N ALA A 31 4.26 5.63 10.62
CA ALA A 31 5.45 4.88 10.98
C ALA A 31 5.78 3.77 9.97
N LEU A 32 4.77 3.05 9.48
CA LEU A 32 4.93 2.03 8.45
C LEU A 32 5.42 2.62 7.13
N ALA A 33 4.81 3.71 6.67
CA ALA A 33 5.20 4.40 5.44
C ALA A 33 6.67 4.86 5.46
N GLN A 34 7.18 5.27 6.62
CA GLN A 34 8.59 5.64 6.80
C GLN A 34 9.51 4.42 7.01
N PHE A 35 9.01 3.35 7.62
CA PHE A 35 9.78 2.14 7.92
C PHE A 35 10.11 1.33 6.66
N TYR A 36 9.16 1.16 5.76
CA TYR A 36 9.32 0.32 4.57
C TYR A 36 10.57 0.63 3.71
N PRO A 37 10.83 1.87 3.26
CA PRO A 37 12.03 2.15 2.47
C PRO A 37 13.33 1.90 3.26
N VAL A 38 13.31 2.05 4.59
CA VAL A 38 14.44 1.70 5.46
C VAL A 38 14.65 0.18 5.49
N LEU A 39 13.59 -0.59 5.69
CA LEU A 39 13.63 -2.06 5.68
C LEU A 39 14.15 -2.59 4.34
N LEU A 40 13.61 -2.12 3.22
CA LEU A 40 14.03 -2.53 1.88
C LEU A 40 15.50 -2.18 1.60
N SER A 41 15.97 -1.02 2.08
CA SER A 41 17.39 -0.63 1.98
C SER A 41 18.31 -1.58 2.76
N ILE A 42 17.88 -2.02 3.94
CA ILE A 42 18.63 -2.98 4.77
C ILE A 42 18.67 -4.36 4.08
N LEU A 43 17.54 -4.85 3.58
CA LEU A 43 17.44 -6.16 2.92
C LEU A 43 18.25 -6.21 1.64
N ARG A 44 18.23 -5.13 0.85
CA ARG A 44 19.07 -5.00 -0.35
C ARG A 44 20.56 -5.11 0.00
N ALA A 45 20.99 -4.49 1.10
CA ALA A 45 22.37 -4.57 1.56
C ALA A 45 22.73 -5.91 2.24
N ARG A 46 21.72 -6.69 2.66
CA ARG A 46 21.90 -7.93 3.42
C ARG A 46 20.95 -9.04 2.93
N PRO A 47 21.19 -9.62 1.73
CA PRO A 47 20.28 -10.60 1.15
C PRO A 47 20.05 -11.85 2.01
N ALA A 48 21.04 -12.25 2.81
CA ALA A 48 20.92 -13.39 3.75
C ALA A 48 19.79 -13.21 4.78
N TRP A 49 19.36 -11.97 5.03
CA TRP A 49 18.24 -11.70 5.94
C TRP A 49 16.87 -11.97 5.32
N ILE A 50 16.77 -12.01 3.99
CA ILE A 50 15.52 -12.32 3.29
C ILE A 50 15.06 -13.75 3.65
N GLU A 51 15.99 -14.70 3.65
CA GLU A 51 15.74 -16.08 4.07
C GLU A 51 15.52 -16.20 5.57
N SER A 52 16.38 -15.56 6.37
CA SER A 52 16.30 -15.64 7.84
C SER A 52 15.01 -15.05 8.40
N LEU A 53 14.61 -13.86 7.94
CA LEU A 53 13.41 -13.17 8.45
C LEU A 53 12.12 -13.82 7.92
N GLY A 54 12.13 -14.37 6.70
CA GLY A 54 11.00 -15.09 6.13
C GLY A 54 10.65 -16.39 6.87
N GLN A 55 11.64 -17.03 7.51
CA GLN A 55 11.45 -18.27 8.28
C GLN A 55 11.12 -18.02 9.77
N GLN A 56 11.24 -16.79 10.25
CA GLN A 56 10.96 -16.45 11.64
C GLN A 56 9.46 -16.25 11.87
N LEU A 57 8.93 -16.91 12.90
CA LEU A 57 7.53 -16.78 13.31
C LEU A 57 7.20 -15.43 13.96
N ASN A 58 8.20 -14.73 14.49
CA ASN A 58 8.03 -13.43 15.15
C ASN A 58 9.31 -12.59 15.05
N PRO A 59 9.68 -12.13 13.84
CA PRO A 59 10.85 -11.31 13.64
C PRO A 59 10.72 -9.99 14.40
N LYS A 60 11.85 -9.51 14.92
CA LYS A 60 11.92 -8.24 15.64
C LYS A 60 12.82 -7.27 14.91
N ILE A 61 12.45 -5.99 14.92
CA ILE A 61 13.28 -4.92 14.40
C ILE A 61 14.61 -4.81 15.16
N ASP A 62 14.72 -5.34 16.39
CA ASP A 62 15.99 -5.48 17.12
C ASP A 62 17.08 -6.12 16.28
N GLU A 63 16.74 -7.17 15.54
CA GLU A 63 17.67 -7.90 14.67
C GLU A 63 18.13 -7.00 13.53
N LEU A 64 17.24 -6.13 13.03
CA LEU A 64 17.55 -5.17 11.97
C LEU A 64 18.67 -4.19 12.37
N PHE A 65 18.75 -3.89 13.66
CA PHE A 65 19.73 -2.98 14.23
C PHE A 65 20.94 -3.70 14.86
N ASN A 66 21.22 -4.94 14.47
CA ASN A 66 22.30 -5.79 15.04
C ASN A 66 22.20 -5.90 16.57
N ASN A 67 20.98 -5.95 17.12
CA ASN A 67 20.72 -5.94 18.57
C ASN A 67 21.34 -4.73 19.28
N ASN A 68 21.45 -3.58 18.61
CA ASN A 68 21.91 -2.32 19.20
C ASN A 68 20.70 -1.50 19.71
N PRO A 69 20.41 -1.51 21.03
CA PRO A 69 19.23 -0.86 21.58
C PRO A 69 19.27 0.67 21.42
N THR A 70 20.46 1.27 21.44
CA THR A 70 20.62 2.72 21.25
C THR A 70 20.24 3.13 19.84
N LEU A 71 20.70 2.38 18.83
CA LEU A 71 20.40 2.68 17.45
C LEU A 71 18.92 2.43 17.12
N LYS A 72 18.32 1.37 17.69
CA LYS A 72 16.87 1.16 17.61
C LYS A 72 16.09 2.32 18.23
N GLN A 73 16.47 2.78 19.42
CA GLN A 73 15.79 3.89 20.07
C GLN A 73 15.92 5.19 19.27
N GLN A 74 17.09 5.45 18.67
CA GLN A 74 17.28 6.57 17.76
C GLN A 74 16.35 6.47 16.56
N PHE A 75 16.24 5.29 15.96
CA PHE A 75 15.31 5.02 14.86
C PHE A 75 13.85 5.25 15.26
N LEU A 76 13.38 4.64 16.36
CA LEU A 76 12.00 4.81 16.85
C LEU A 76 11.68 6.26 17.22
N ALA A 77 12.68 7.03 17.67
CA ALA A 77 12.52 8.45 17.95
C ALA A 77 12.37 9.31 16.69
N GLN A 78 12.83 8.87 15.53
CA GLN A 78 12.68 9.61 14.26
C GLN A 78 11.28 9.47 13.64
N LEU A 79 10.50 8.46 14.04
CA LEU A 79 9.19 8.19 13.46
C LEU A 79 8.08 9.18 13.92
N ASP A 80 8.47 10.28 14.60
CA ASP A 80 7.64 11.38 15.13
C ASP A 80 6.15 11.03 15.28
N SER A 81 5.89 10.14 16.24
CA SER A 81 4.60 9.50 16.40
C SER A 81 3.88 10.03 17.63
N THR A 82 2.57 10.25 17.49
CA THR A 82 1.67 10.56 18.62
C THR A 82 1.32 9.32 19.44
N ALA A 83 1.77 8.13 19.03
CA ALA A 83 1.57 6.87 19.73
C ALA A 83 2.74 6.52 20.67
N PRO A 84 2.50 5.67 21.69
CA PRO A 84 3.58 5.08 22.47
C PRO A 84 4.62 4.34 21.59
N GLN A 85 5.90 4.50 21.90
CA GLN A 85 6.98 3.92 21.09
C GLN A 85 6.95 2.39 21.07
N ASP A 86 6.46 1.74 22.13
CA ASP A 86 6.30 0.29 22.21
C ASP A 86 5.17 -0.22 21.29
N GLU A 87 4.09 0.55 21.12
CA GLU A 87 3.05 0.25 20.12
C GLU A 87 3.58 0.39 18.69
N ILE A 88 4.38 1.42 18.42
CA ILE A 88 5.03 1.59 17.12
C ILE A 88 6.00 0.43 16.87
N GLU A 89 6.86 0.09 17.82
CA GLU A 89 7.77 -1.05 17.71
C GLU A 89 7.02 -2.36 17.42
N GLN A 90 5.91 -2.64 18.12
CA GLN A 90 5.08 -3.82 17.85
C GLN A 90 4.49 -3.82 16.44
N THR A 91 4.05 -2.65 15.97
CA THR A 91 3.50 -2.46 14.62
C THR A 91 4.56 -2.75 13.56
N LEU A 92 5.79 -2.24 13.75
CA LEU A 92 6.89 -2.48 12.82
C LEU A 92 7.35 -3.95 12.81
N ASN A 93 7.40 -4.60 13.98
CA ASN A 93 7.69 -6.05 14.07
C ASN A 93 6.69 -6.86 13.24
N ARG A 94 5.39 -6.55 13.36
CA ARG A 94 4.31 -7.19 12.60
C ARG A 94 4.40 -6.95 11.11
N ALA A 95 5.07 -5.88 10.66
CA ALA A 95 5.20 -5.54 9.26
C ALA A 95 6.28 -6.34 8.53
N ILE A 96 7.23 -6.96 9.23
CA ILE A 96 8.38 -7.62 8.60
C ILE A 96 7.93 -8.82 7.74
N VAL A 97 7.10 -9.72 8.28
CA VAL A 97 6.66 -10.93 7.55
C VAL A 97 5.77 -10.59 6.35
N PRO A 98 4.70 -9.77 6.48
CA PRO A 98 3.90 -9.32 5.34
C PRO A 98 4.74 -8.63 4.25
N THR A 99 5.74 -7.83 4.64
CA THR A 99 6.70 -7.22 3.69
C THR A 99 7.48 -8.30 2.92
N MET A 100 7.91 -9.39 3.59
CA MET A 100 8.66 -10.47 2.92
C MET A 100 7.80 -11.26 1.96
N ASN A 101 6.57 -11.60 2.35
CA ASN A 101 5.63 -12.30 1.48
C ASN A 101 5.35 -11.47 0.21
N PHE A 102 5.11 -10.17 0.38
CA PHE A 102 4.94 -9.25 -0.74
C PHE A 102 6.16 -9.25 -1.67
N LEU A 103 7.37 -9.10 -1.14
CA LEU A 103 8.58 -9.07 -1.97
C LEU A 103 8.84 -10.39 -2.70
N GLN A 104 8.54 -11.53 -2.08
CA GLN A 104 8.69 -12.86 -2.71
C GLN A 104 7.68 -13.06 -3.84
N ALA A 105 6.44 -12.62 -3.65
CA ALA A 105 5.39 -12.66 -4.68
C ALA A 105 5.77 -11.79 -5.88
N GLU A 106 6.22 -10.55 -5.63
CA GLU A 106 6.68 -9.61 -6.66
C GLU A 106 7.94 -10.09 -7.40
N ALA A 107 8.81 -10.83 -6.71
CA ALA A 107 9.99 -11.44 -7.30
C ALA A 107 9.67 -12.70 -8.13
N GLY A 108 8.49 -13.29 -7.98
CA GLY A 108 8.07 -14.52 -8.64
C GLY A 108 8.76 -15.79 -8.12
N ALA A 109 9.56 -15.70 -7.06
CA ALA A 109 10.22 -16.82 -6.40
C ALA A 109 10.61 -16.47 -4.95
N PRO A 110 10.53 -17.42 -4.00
CA PRO A 110 10.85 -17.18 -2.59
C PRO A 110 12.34 -17.31 -2.28
N THR A 111 13.23 -16.87 -3.17
CA THR A 111 14.69 -16.96 -2.98
C THR A 111 15.30 -15.59 -2.69
N ALA A 112 16.39 -15.58 -1.90
CA ALA A 112 17.11 -14.34 -1.61
C ALA A 112 17.64 -13.67 -2.88
N GLU A 113 18.01 -14.45 -3.90
CA GLU A 113 18.47 -13.92 -5.19
C GLU A 113 17.35 -13.23 -5.97
N ALA A 114 16.15 -13.82 -6.02
CA ALA A 114 15.03 -13.25 -6.77
C ALA A 114 14.57 -11.93 -6.13
N VAL A 115 14.41 -11.93 -4.80
CA VAL A 115 14.07 -10.71 -4.04
C VAL A 115 15.20 -9.68 -4.12
N GLY A 116 16.46 -10.10 -4.04
CA GLY A 116 17.62 -9.21 -4.21
C GLY A 116 17.60 -8.50 -5.58
N HIS A 117 17.36 -9.26 -6.66
CA HIS A 117 17.24 -8.70 -8.00
C HIS A 117 16.06 -7.72 -8.14
N LEU A 118 14.90 -8.03 -7.54
CA LEU A 118 13.77 -7.11 -7.48
C LEU A 118 14.17 -5.79 -6.78
N LEU A 119 14.80 -5.88 -5.61
CA LEU A 119 15.23 -4.70 -4.85
C LEU A 119 16.28 -3.86 -5.59
N ASP A 120 17.20 -4.48 -6.33
CA ASP A 120 18.15 -3.79 -7.18
C ASP A 120 17.47 -3.10 -8.37
N THR A 121 16.48 -3.75 -8.98
CA THR A 121 15.68 -3.18 -10.08
C THR A 121 14.90 -1.94 -9.64
N HIS A 122 14.50 -1.88 -8.37
CA HIS A 122 13.75 -0.78 -7.78
C HIS A 122 14.60 0.15 -6.88
N ALA A 123 15.92 0.07 -6.96
CA ALA A 123 16.85 0.81 -6.09
C ALA A 123 16.59 2.33 -6.08
N ASP A 124 16.34 2.93 -7.24
CA ASP A 124 16.08 4.38 -7.36
C ASP A 124 14.75 4.80 -6.71
N SER A 125 13.74 3.92 -6.74
CA SER A 125 12.47 4.17 -6.04
C SER A 125 12.66 4.09 -4.53
N ILE A 126 13.31 3.03 -4.05
CA ILE A 126 13.60 2.83 -2.63
C ILE A 126 14.40 4.02 -2.09
N GLN A 127 15.42 4.47 -2.84
CA GLN A 127 16.25 5.61 -2.44
C GLN A 127 15.47 6.92 -2.39
N ARG A 128 14.57 7.19 -3.34
CA ARG A 128 13.72 8.39 -3.33
C ARG A 128 12.67 8.36 -2.22
N ALA A 129 12.24 7.17 -1.81
CA ALA A 129 11.27 6.99 -0.74
C ALA A 129 11.88 7.07 0.66
N LEU A 130 13.21 7.03 0.80
CA LEU A 130 13.87 7.09 2.10
C LEU A 130 13.60 8.45 2.79
N PRO A 131 13.19 8.45 4.07
CA PRO A 131 13.14 9.67 4.87
C PRO A 131 14.51 10.34 4.95
N VAL A 132 14.54 11.67 4.97
CA VAL A 132 15.79 12.46 5.03
C VAL A 132 16.65 12.08 6.25
N TRP A 133 16.01 11.72 7.36
CA TRP A 133 16.69 11.29 8.59
C TRP A 133 17.27 9.88 8.52
N ALA A 134 16.90 9.05 7.54
CA ALA A 134 17.27 7.62 7.51
C ALA A 134 18.74 7.38 7.17
N GLY A 135 19.35 8.27 6.39
CA GLY A 135 20.74 8.14 5.91
C GLY A 135 21.77 7.87 7.03
N PRO A 136 21.85 8.70 8.09
CA PRO A 136 22.74 8.47 9.23
C PRO A 136 22.55 7.13 9.94
N ILE A 137 21.30 6.66 10.09
CA ILE A 137 20.98 5.38 10.74
C ILE A 137 21.44 4.22 9.85
N LEU A 138 21.13 4.27 8.55
CA LEU A 138 21.57 3.27 7.58
C LEU A 138 23.10 3.18 7.49
N ALA A 139 23.79 4.33 7.48
CA ALA A 139 25.25 4.37 7.49
C ALA A 139 25.83 3.70 8.74
N SER A 140 25.19 3.88 9.91
CA SER A 140 25.58 3.22 11.17
C SER A 140 25.36 1.70 11.14
N LEU A 141 24.50 1.20 10.26
CA LEU A 141 24.28 -0.22 9.98
C LEU A 141 25.21 -0.78 8.89
N GLY A 142 26.10 0.05 8.33
CA GLY A 142 26.93 -0.32 7.19
C GLY A 142 26.16 -0.41 5.87
N VAL A 143 24.95 0.15 5.81
CA VAL A 143 24.13 0.23 4.60
C VAL A 143 24.44 1.57 3.91
N SER A 144 25.12 1.51 2.76
CA SER A 144 25.40 2.72 1.99
C SER A 144 24.17 3.13 1.18
N PRO A 145 23.64 4.35 1.34
CA PRO A 145 22.55 4.86 0.51
C PRO A 145 23.00 5.18 -0.93
N LEU A 146 24.27 4.97 -1.26
CA LEU A 146 24.88 5.30 -2.55
C LEU A 146 25.52 4.05 -3.16
N ALA A 147 24.70 3.24 -3.83
CA ALA A 147 25.18 2.25 -4.80
C ALA A 147 24.48 2.49 -6.15
N GLY A 148 24.72 3.69 -6.68
CA GLY A 148 24.64 4.00 -8.10
C GLY A 148 26.01 4.55 -8.52
N GLN A 149 26.86 3.68 -9.05
CA GLN A 149 28.16 4.10 -9.59
C GLN A 149 27.94 4.98 -10.82
N ASN A 150 28.30 6.26 -10.72
CA ASN A 150 29.06 6.93 -11.77
C ASN A 150 30.46 7.20 -11.21
N LEU A 151 31.25 6.13 -11.07
CA LEU A 151 32.70 6.22 -10.90
C LEU A 151 33.34 6.27 -12.30
N ASN A 152 33.99 7.38 -12.60
CA ASN A 152 35.07 7.52 -13.57
C ASN A 152 34.86 6.93 -14.98
N ARG A 153 34.43 7.79 -15.91
CA ARG A 153 34.87 7.71 -17.31
C ARG A 153 35.89 8.82 -17.57
N ALA A 154 37.15 8.56 -17.23
CA ALA A 154 38.25 9.22 -17.89
C ALA A 154 38.32 8.67 -19.34
N PRO A 155 38.36 9.50 -20.39
CA PRO A 155 38.60 9.00 -21.75
C PRO A 155 40.09 8.65 -21.89
N GLY A 156 40.40 7.40 -22.21
CA GLY A 156 41.74 6.97 -22.59
C GLY A 156 41.94 6.99 -24.11
N LEU A 157 42.95 7.77 -24.54
CA LEU A 157 43.95 7.57 -25.62
C LEU A 157 43.44 7.34 -27.06
N ALA A 158 43.92 7.99 -28.13
CA ALA A 158 45.26 8.49 -28.50
C ALA A 158 45.13 9.73 -29.43
N SER A 159 46.10 10.63 -29.64
CA SER A 159 47.50 10.42 -30.04
C SER A 159 48.32 11.73 -29.91
N GLU A 160 49.60 11.57 -29.57
CA GLU A 160 50.68 12.56 -29.57
C GLU A 160 51.06 12.96 -31.03
N PRO A 161 51.79 14.08 -31.30
CA PRO A 161 53.19 14.19 -30.87
C PRO A 161 53.75 15.58 -30.50
N GLU A 162 54.77 15.51 -29.62
CA GLU A 162 56.10 16.14 -29.69
C GLU A 162 56.34 17.63 -29.30
N ALA A 163 57.13 17.72 -28.22
CA ALA A 163 58.43 18.39 -28.08
C ALA A 163 58.50 19.90 -27.74
N GLU A 164 58.81 20.14 -26.46
CA GLU A 164 59.78 21.06 -25.81
C GLU A 164 60.61 22.07 -26.66
N PRO A 165 61.21 23.16 -26.08
CA PRO A 165 61.53 23.37 -24.67
C PRO A 165 61.30 24.77 -24.07
N VAL A 166 61.41 24.79 -22.74
CA VAL A 166 61.62 25.94 -21.84
C VAL A 166 62.93 26.68 -22.16
N LEU A 167 62.94 28.02 -22.08
CA LEU A 167 64.13 28.83 -21.74
C LEU A 167 63.75 30.17 -21.06
N THR A 168 63.97 30.18 -19.74
CA THR A 168 64.59 31.23 -18.88
C THR A 168 64.51 32.71 -19.27
N GLU A 169 64.13 33.60 -18.33
CA GLU A 169 65.09 34.33 -17.47
C GLU A 169 64.42 35.26 -16.43
N GLU A 170 65.15 35.48 -15.34
CA GLU A 170 64.87 36.35 -14.20
C GLU A 170 64.74 37.85 -14.52
N LYS A 171 64.04 38.63 -13.67
CA LYS A 171 64.68 39.58 -12.72
C LYS A 171 63.71 40.49 -11.94
N LYS A 172 64.01 40.51 -10.64
CA LYS A 172 64.13 41.64 -9.69
C LYS A 172 62.91 42.45 -9.25
N ALA A 173 62.88 42.56 -7.92
CA ALA A 173 62.04 43.38 -7.06
C ALA A 173 62.03 44.88 -7.39
N VAL A 174 60.87 45.50 -7.19
CA VAL A 174 60.73 46.91 -6.84
C VAL A 174 59.66 47.07 -5.75
N VAL A 175 60.09 47.61 -4.63
CA VAL A 175 59.31 48.09 -3.48
C VAL A 175 58.85 49.53 -3.79
N PHE A 176 57.60 49.88 -3.43
CA PHE A 176 56.97 51.23 -3.19
C PHE A 176 55.48 51.14 -3.60
N TRP A 177 54.40 51.53 -2.89
CA TRP A 177 54.12 52.22 -1.63
C TRP A 177 52.59 52.01 -1.32
N PRO A 178 52.09 52.14 -0.08
CA PRO A 178 50.82 51.57 0.42
C PRO A 178 49.60 52.51 0.34
N PHE A 179 49.36 53.16 -0.80
CA PHE A 179 48.23 54.10 -0.96
C PHE A 179 47.04 53.57 -1.76
N ILE A 180 47.20 52.48 -2.52
CA ILE A 180 46.11 51.91 -3.35
C ILE A 180 45.15 51.06 -2.49
N LEU A 181 45.64 50.41 -1.44
CA LEU A 181 44.80 49.57 -0.57
C LEU A 181 43.80 50.38 0.29
N LEU A 182 44.17 51.61 0.65
CA LEU A 182 43.34 52.49 1.49
C LEU A 182 42.17 53.11 0.71
N VAL A 183 42.36 53.37 -0.59
CA VAL A 183 41.30 53.85 -1.50
C VAL A 183 40.29 52.75 -1.79
N ILE A 184 40.73 51.49 -1.91
CA ILE A 184 39.84 50.34 -2.14
C ILE A 184 38.98 50.07 -0.90
N ILE A 185 39.53 50.17 0.31
CA ILE A 185 38.77 49.98 1.56
C ILE A 185 37.74 51.10 1.77
N ALA A 186 38.07 52.35 1.44
CA ALA A 186 37.12 53.47 1.53
C ALA A 186 35.96 53.33 0.52
N ALA A 187 36.20 52.78 -0.67
CA ALA A 187 35.16 52.53 -1.67
C ALA A 187 34.19 51.41 -1.25
N ILE A 188 34.68 50.37 -0.55
CA ILE A 188 33.86 49.26 -0.03
C ILE A 188 32.94 49.75 1.08
N ILE A 189 33.43 50.59 2.00
CA ILE A 189 32.61 51.14 3.11
C ILE A 189 31.48 52.04 2.58
N LEU A 190 31.72 52.80 1.50
CA LEU A 190 30.71 53.64 0.87
C LEU A 190 29.65 52.83 0.09
N PHE A 191 30.00 51.61 -0.34
CA PHE A 191 29.07 50.70 -1.02
C PHE A 191 28.11 50.02 -0.02
N PHE A 192 28.57 49.69 1.19
CA PHE A 192 27.72 49.10 2.23
C PHE A 192 26.75 50.10 2.89
N PHE A 193 27.08 51.39 2.94
CA PHE A 193 26.17 52.41 3.52
C PHE A 193 25.06 52.90 2.57
N ARG A 194 25.10 52.54 1.27
CA ARG A 194 24.04 52.91 0.30
C ARG A 194 22.90 51.89 0.20
N GLY A 195 23.01 50.76 0.91
CA GLY A 195 22.03 49.66 0.88
C GLY A 195 20.95 49.69 1.96
N CYS A 196 20.97 50.64 2.91
CA CYS A 196 20.06 50.67 4.05
C CYS A 196 19.07 51.86 4.06
N LEU A 197 18.68 52.35 2.90
CA LEU A 197 17.51 53.25 2.74
C LEU A 197 16.85 52.93 1.40
N ARG A 198 15.94 51.95 1.39
CA ARG A 198 15.06 51.72 0.25
C ARG A 198 13.68 51.41 0.80
N ASP A 199 12.73 52.28 0.46
CA ASP A 199 11.31 52.19 0.81
C ASP A 199 10.74 50.85 0.33
N ASP A 200 9.92 50.25 1.18
CA ASP A 200 9.19 49.00 0.93
C ASP A 200 8.18 49.20 -0.22
N ASP A 201 8.38 48.50 -1.34
CA ASP A 201 7.49 48.46 -2.49
C ASP A 201 6.51 47.25 -2.34
N PRO A 202 5.17 47.43 -2.38
CA PRO A 202 4.20 46.37 -2.08
C PRO A 202 4.18 45.20 -3.07
N ASP A 203 4.87 45.30 -4.21
CA ASP A 203 4.86 44.28 -5.27
C ASP A 203 5.89 43.14 -5.07
N GLU A 204 6.81 43.24 -4.09
CA GLU A 204 7.79 42.18 -3.81
C GLU A 204 7.21 41.03 -2.96
N LEU A 205 6.12 41.27 -2.22
CA LEU A 205 5.38 40.25 -1.46
C LEU A 205 4.52 39.33 -2.34
N ARG A 206 4.21 39.72 -3.59
CA ARG A 206 3.48 38.86 -4.55
C ARG A 206 4.37 37.85 -5.27
N ASN A 207 5.66 38.14 -5.41
CA ASN A 207 6.60 37.26 -6.11
C ASN A 207 7.38 36.29 -5.21
N ALA A 208 7.34 36.47 -3.87
CA ALA A 208 7.88 35.49 -2.94
C ALA A 208 6.98 34.26 -2.72
N GLN A 209 5.69 34.35 -3.08
CA GLN A 209 4.74 33.23 -3.06
C GLN A 209 4.74 32.40 -4.36
N ALA A 210 5.28 32.93 -5.46
CA ALA A 210 5.29 32.25 -6.76
C ALA A 210 6.46 31.27 -6.97
N VAL A 211 7.37 31.11 -6.00
CA VAL A 211 8.58 30.27 -6.13
C VAL A 211 8.49 28.96 -5.32
N SER A 212 7.38 28.67 -4.63
CA SER A 212 7.22 27.40 -3.88
C SER A 212 6.13 26.45 -4.39
N GLU A 213 5.53 26.68 -5.56
CA GLU A 213 4.52 25.75 -6.14
C GLU A 213 5.11 24.76 -7.16
N ALA A 214 6.38 24.91 -7.56
CA ALA A 214 6.97 24.09 -8.61
C ALA A 214 7.52 22.71 -8.15
N ALA A 215 7.26 22.27 -6.92
CA ALA A 215 7.81 21.02 -6.37
C ALA A 215 6.78 19.89 -6.18
N ALA A 216 5.47 20.17 -6.19
CA ALA A 216 4.46 19.13 -6.00
C ALA A 216 4.15 18.41 -7.31
N THR A 217 4.23 17.08 -7.33
CA THR A 217 3.99 16.25 -8.52
C THR A 217 2.60 15.62 -8.56
N ASN A 218 1.90 15.58 -7.42
CA ASN A 218 0.60 14.94 -7.26
C ASN A 218 -0.48 15.95 -6.84
N PRO A 219 -1.71 15.84 -7.35
CA PRO A 219 -2.80 16.69 -6.88
C PRO A 219 -3.21 16.34 -5.44
N ALA A 220 -3.79 17.28 -4.70
CA ALA A 220 -4.44 16.97 -3.42
C ALA A 220 -5.57 15.92 -3.63
N ILE A 221 -5.66 14.96 -2.71
CA ILE A 221 -6.62 13.85 -2.79
C ILE A 221 -7.50 13.82 -1.53
N LEU A 222 -8.81 13.69 -1.72
CA LEU A 222 -9.78 13.36 -0.69
C LEU A 222 -10.60 12.16 -1.16
N LYS A 223 -10.56 11.06 -0.42
CA LYS A 223 -11.37 9.87 -0.68
C LYS A 223 -12.24 9.57 0.53
N ILE A 224 -13.54 9.43 0.30
CA ILE A 224 -14.51 9.05 1.33
C ILE A 224 -15.37 7.93 0.79
N SER A 225 -15.55 6.89 1.60
CA SER A 225 -16.52 5.84 1.35
C SER A 225 -17.50 5.75 2.52
N THR A 226 -18.78 5.60 2.19
CA THR A 226 -19.85 5.36 3.16
C THR A 226 -20.32 3.91 3.14
N GLY A 227 -20.74 3.42 4.30
CA GLY A 227 -21.24 2.08 4.48
C GLY A 227 -22.72 1.91 4.19
N SER A 228 -23.28 0.77 4.59
CA SER A 228 -24.68 0.45 4.34
C SER A 228 -25.66 1.35 5.12
N GLN A 229 -25.22 1.92 6.24
CA GLN A 229 -26.02 2.84 7.07
C GLN A 229 -25.66 4.32 6.84
N GLY A 230 -24.80 4.61 5.87
CA GLY A 230 -24.35 5.96 5.53
C GLY A 230 -23.28 6.53 6.48
N GLU A 231 -22.74 5.69 7.37
CA GLU A 231 -21.58 5.96 8.19
C GLU A 231 -20.30 6.00 7.33
N ILE A 232 -19.30 6.79 7.74
CA ILE A 232 -17.98 6.75 7.08
C ILE A 232 -17.30 5.43 7.43
N VAL A 233 -16.83 4.73 6.39
CA VAL A 233 -16.12 3.46 6.54
C VAL A 233 -14.70 3.50 6.02
N ASN A 234 -14.41 4.46 5.14
CA ASN A 234 -13.06 4.81 4.73
C ASN A 234 -12.99 6.31 4.50
N CYS A 235 -11.92 6.94 4.97
CA CYS A 235 -11.65 8.35 4.76
C CYS A 235 -10.15 8.59 4.70
N GLN A 236 -9.68 9.15 3.57
CA GLN A 236 -8.29 9.48 3.34
C GLN A 236 -8.16 10.88 2.74
N VAL A 237 -7.21 11.66 3.26
CA VAL A 237 -6.80 12.97 2.76
C VAL A 237 -5.30 12.93 2.50
N GLN A 238 -4.85 13.45 1.37
CA GLN A 238 -3.44 13.59 1.04
C GLN A 238 -3.20 14.98 0.45
N MET A 239 -2.41 15.83 1.12
CA MET A 239 -2.10 17.19 0.65
C MET A 239 -0.89 17.79 1.37
N ASN A 240 -0.37 18.90 0.85
CA ASN A 240 0.71 19.66 1.46
C ASN A 240 0.22 20.89 2.25
N ASP A 241 -0.89 20.76 2.99
CA ASP A 241 -1.35 21.79 3.94
C ASP A 241 -1.84 21.15 5.25
N PRO A 242 -0.97 21.01 6.27
CA PRO A 242 -1.33 20.41 7.55
C PRO A 242 -2.41 21.19 8.30
N LYS A 243 -2.52 22.52 8.09
CA LYS A 243 -3.53 23.33 8.77
C LYS A 243 -4.90 23.08 8.16
N TYR A 244 -4.99 23.12 6.83
CA TYR A 244 -6.25 22.83 6.16
C TYR A 244 -6.69 21.38 6.34
N MET A 245 -5.76 20.41 6.37
CA MET A 245 -6.08 19.02 6.72
C MET A 245 -6.77 18.91 8.08
N GLN A 246 -6.27 19.60 9.10
CA GLN A 246 -6.88 19.56 10.43
C GLN A 246 -8.28 20.17 10.43
N ILE A 247 -8.50 21.26 9.67
CA ILE A 247 -9.82 21.86 9.46
C ILE A 247 -10.76 20.83 8.81
N LEU A 248 -10.31 20.21 7.72
CA LEU A 248 -11.11 19.24 6.97
C LEU A 248 -11.44 17.99 7.81
N GLN A 249 -10.48 17.48 8.57
CA GLN A 249 -10.71 16.36 9.52
C GLN A 249 -11.79 16.72 10.55
N ASN A 250 -11.74 17.94 11.09
CA ASN A 250 -12.73 18.41 12.06
C ASN A 250 -14.12 18.57 11.44
N GLU A 251 -14.20 19.12 10.22
CA GLU A 251 -15.46 19.21 9.46
C GLU A 251 -16.06 17.82 9.20
N ILE A 252 -15.24 16.87 8.73
CA ILE A 252 -15.68 15.48 8.49
C ILE A 252 -16.19 14.85 9.80
N LYS A 253 -15.45 15.02 10.90
CA LYS A 253 -15.85 14.54 12.23
C LYS A 253 -17.21 15.11 12.66
N GLN A 254 -17.43 16.41 12.46
CA GLN A 254 -18.68 17.08 12.82
C GLN A 254 -19.85 16.65 11.93
N ILE A 255 -19.65 16.59 10.61
CA ILE A 255 -20.71 16.26 9.64
C ILE A 255 -21.18 14.81 9.83
N PHE A 256 -20.26 13.86 10.03
CA PHE A 256 -20.60 12.44 10.08
C PHE A 256 -20.73 11.89 11.49
N ASN A 257 -20.55 12.71 12.53
CA ASN A 257 -20.41 12.27 13.92
C ASN A 257 -19.40 11.10 14.06
N TYR A 258 -18.35 11.16 13.23
CA TYR A 258 -17.40 10.07 13.02
C TYR A 258 -16.31 10.14 14.10
N SER A 259 -16.20 9.09 14.90
CA SER A 259 -15.34 9.06 16.10
C SER A 259 -13.85 8.97 15.78
N ILE A 260 -13.51 8.44 14.60
CA ILE A 260 -12.14 8.24 14.11
C ILE A 260 -11.82 9.40 13.16
N GLY A 261 -10.63 9.98 13.24
CA GLY A 261 -10.24 11.04 12.29
C GLY A 261 -10.15 10.48 10.85
N CYS A 262 -10.33 11.32 9.84
CA CYS A 262 -9.98 10.95 8.47
C CYS A 262 -8.46 10.71 8.38
N GLY A 263 -7.99 9.61 7.81
CA GLY A 263 -6.55 9.38 7.65
C GLY A 263 -5.94 10.49 6.80
N ALA A 264 -4.89 11.18 7.25
CA ALA A 264 -4.41 12.41 6.62
C ALA A 264 -2.89 12.39 6.38
N VAL A 265 -2.46 12.21 5.14
CA VAL A 265 -1.03 12.21 4.79
C VAL A 265 -0.61 13.61 4.37
N ALA A 266 0.23 14.24 5.21
CA ALA A 266 0.92 15.48 4.87
C ALA A 266 2.22 15.19 4.12
N ASN A 267 2.34 15.62 2.86
CA ASN A 267 3.56 15.39 2.09
C ASN A 267 3.76 16.48 1.04
N GLU A 268 5.01 16.96 0.91
CA GLU A 268 5.44 17.99 -0.03
C GLU A 268 5.21 17.68 -1.51
N ASN A 269 5.07 16.39 -1.86
CA ASN A 269 4.78 15.93 -3.21
C ASN A 269 3.33 16.19 -3.66
N TYR A 270 2.43 16.57 -2.74
CA TYR A 270 1.03 16.82 -3.04
C TYR A 270 0.75 18.33 -3.14
N HIS A 271 -0.26 18.72 -3.91
CA HIS A 271 -0.72 20.11 -3.91
C HIS A 271 -1.23 20.49 -2.51
N SER A 272 -1.06 21.75 -2.12
CA SER A 272 -1.53 22.29 -0.84
C SER A 272 -3.04 22.56 -0.82
N GLU A 273 -3.66 22.69 -1.99
CA GLU A 273 -5.07 23.06 -2.13
C GLU A 273 -5.84 22.14 -3.08
N PHE A 274 -7.14 22.01 -2.82
CA PHE A 274 -8.10 21.43 -3.76
C PHE A 274 -8.65 22.49 -4.72
N ILE A 275 -8.98 22.09 -5.95
CA ILE A 275 -9.83 22.92 -6.82
C ILE A 275 -11.22 22.97 -6.20
N ASP A 276 -11.81 24.16 -6.08
CA ASP A 276 -13.09 24.44 -5.38
C ASP A 276 -13.09 24.00 -3.90
N GLN A 277 -11.95 24.16 -3.21
CA GLN A 277 -11.75 23.78 -1.81
C GLN A 277 -12.82 24.28 -0.83
N ASP A 278 -13.33 25.49 -1.04
CA ASP A 278 -14.38 26.12 -0.22
C ASP A 278 -15.73 25.40 -0.32
N THR A 279 -15.94 24.62 -1.39
CA THR A 279 -17.18 23.87 -1.62
C THR A 279 -17.19 22.52 -0.93
N ILE A 280 -16.02 22.00 -0.51
CA ILE A 280 -15.85 20.66 0.06
C ILE A 280 -16.80 20.43 1.24
N PRO A 281 -16.94 21.31 2.25
CA PRO A 281 -17.88 21.09 3.36
C PRO A 281 -19.34 20.93 2.91
N SER A 282 -19.74 21.63 1.85
CA SER A 282 -21.09 21.50 1.28
C SER A 282 -21.27 20.17 0.56
N VAL A 283 -20.25 19.70 -0.16
CA VAL A 283 -20.24 18.37 -0.79
C VAL A 283 -20.26 17.25 0.26
N LEU A 284 -19.50 17.40 1.35
CA LEU A 284 -19.51 16.46 2.48
C LEU A 284 -20.91 16.33 3.11
N LYS A 285 -21.66 17.43 3.23
CA LYS A 285 -23.04 17.39 3.71
C LYS A 285 -23.99 16.65 2.77
N LEU A 286 -23.73 16.64 1.46
CA LEU A 286 -24.52 15.85 0.51
C LEU A 286 -24.32 14.34 0.71
N LEU A 287 -23.11 13.93 1.11
CA LEU A 287 -22.79 12.53 1.39
C LEU A 287 -23.38 12.03 2.71
N GLN A 288 -23.73 12.93 3.64
CA GLN A 288 -24.27 12.59 4.96
C GLN A 288 -25.56 11.76 4.81
N GLY A 289 -25.53 10.52 5.31
CA GLY A 289 -26.67 9.61 5.28
C GLY A 289 -26.89 8.88 3.94
N MET A 290 -26.02 9.08 2.94
CA MET A 290 -26.03 8.27 1.72
C MET A 290 -25.29 6.95 1.96
N SER A 291 -25.92 5.83 1.62
CA SER A 291 -25.32 4.50 1.80
C SER A 291 -24.53 4.04 0.56
N ASN A 292 -23.44 3.32 0.80
CA ASN A 292 -22.60 2.69 -0.23
C ASN A 292 -22.14 3.66 -1.33
N VAL A 293 -21.71 4.86 -0.95
CA VAL A 293 -21.16 5.86 -1.85
C VAL A 293 -19.65 5.90 -1.68
N THR A 294 -18.90 5.98 -2.77
CA THR A 294 -17.50 6.37 -2.75
C THR A 294 -17.33 7.66 -3.55
N LEU A 295 -16.76 8.67 -2.91
CA LEU A 295 -16.37 9.92 -3.52
C LEU A 295 -14.84 10.01 -3.51
N THR A 296 -14.24 10.30 -4.67
CA THR A 296 -12.80 10.59 -4.79
C THR A 296 -12.64 11.94 -5.45
N TRP A 297 -12.05 12.89 -4.74
CA TRP A 297 -11.68 14.20 -5.23
C TRP A 297 -10.17 14.22 -5.45
N ALA A 298 -9.73 14.37 -6.69
CA ALA A 298 -8.32 14.41 -7.03
C ALA A 298 -8.09 15.37 -8.20
N GLY A 299 -7.31 16.42 -7.95
CA GLY A 299 -6.98 17.41 -8.97
C GLY A 299 -8.22 18.08 -9.54
N ASN A 300 -8.41 18.01 -10.85
CA ASN A 300 -9.55 18.58 -11.55
C ASN A 300 -10.76 17.64 -11.65
N GLN A 301 -10.76 16.50 -10.97
CA GLN A 301 -11.83 15.52 -11.09
C GLN A 301 -12.43 15.13 -9.73
N VAL A 302 -13.75 15.01 -9.71
CA VAL A 302 -14.50 14.36 -8.63
C VAL A 302 -15.20 13.14 -9.20
N SER A 303 -14.79 11.97 -8.74
CA SER A 303 -15.40 10.70 -9.10
C SER A 303 -16.42 10.27 -8.06
N VAL A 304 -17.61 9.89 -8.52
CA VAL A 304 -18.71 9.40 -7.67
C VAL A 304 -19.09 7.99 -8.09
N GLN A 305 -19.00 7.07 -7.15
CA GLN A 305 -19.56 5.72 -7.27
C GLN A 305 -20.67 5.55 -6.23
N ALA A 306 -21.77 4.92 -6.60
CA ALA A 306 -22.87 4.58 -5.69
C ALA A 306 -23.41 3.18 -6.00
N ALA A 307 -24.25 2.64 -5.11
CA ALA A 307 -24.88 1.33 -5.29
C ALA A 307 -25.69 1.21 -6.60
N ASN A 308 -26.23 2.32 -7.12
CA ASN A 308 -26.88 2.35 -8.42
C ASN A 308 -26.50 3.62 -9.20
N SER A 309 -26.66 3.56 -10.52
CA SER A 309 -26.25 4.64 -11.42
C SER A 309 -27.11 5.90 -11.29
N ALA A 310 -28.38 5.78 -10.89
CA ALA A 310 -29.27 6.92 -10.72
C ALA A 310 -28.85 7.80 -9.53
N ASP A 311 -28.50 7.18 -8.39
CA ASP A 311 -28.00 7.89 -7.22
C ASP A 311 -26.62 8.52 -7.48
N ALA A 312 -25.73 7.80 -8.17
CA ALA A 312 -24.45 8.36 -8.60
C ALA A 312 -24.66 9.59 -9.50
N GLN A 313 -25.58 9.53 -10.46
CA GLN A 313 -25.91 10.66 -11.34
C GLN A 313 -26.54 11.83 -10.60
N ARG A 314 -27.46 11.56 -9.67
CA ARG A 314 -28.11 12.58 -8.83
C ARG A 314 -27.08 13.31 -7.97
N LEU A 315 -26.26 12.57 -7.24
CA LEU A 315 -25.20 13.15 -6.40
C LEU A 315 -24.20 13.93 -7.24
N ALA A 316 -23.75 13.37 -8.38
CA ALA A 316 -22.87 14.09 -9.31
C ALA A 316 -23.50 15.39 -9.82
N GLY A 317 -24.81 15.41 -10.09
CA GLY A 317 -25.54 16.62 -10.47
C GLY A 317 -25.55 17.69 -9.37
N GLN A 318 -25.74 17.29 -8.11
CA GLN A 318 -25.68 18.19 -6.96
C GLN A 318 -24.27 18.74 -6.75
N ILE A 319 -23.23 17.91 -6.89
CA ILE A 319 -21.83 18.34 -6.78
C ILE A 319 -21.48 19.34 -7.89
N ARG A 320 -21.89 19.12 -9.15
CA ARG A 320 -21.68 20.09 -10.25
C ARG A 320 -22.33 21.45 -9.97
N GLY A 321 -23.40 21.49 -9.18
CA GLY A 321 -24.03 22.75 -8.76
C GLY A 321 -23.21 23.54 -7.74
N LEU A 322 -22.36 22.85 -6.97
CA LEU A 322 -21.51 23.42 -5.92
C LEU A 322 -20.10 23.72 -6.44
N ALA A 323 -19.45 22.71 -7.02
CA ALA A 323 -18.07 22.76 -7.51
C ALA A 323 -18.08 22.92 -9.05
N LYS A 324 -17.75 24.12 -9.52
CA LYS A 324 -17.90 24.55 -10.92
C LYS A 324 -16.64 24.35 -11.75
N ASN A 325 -15.48 24.28 -11.10
CA ASN A 325 -14.16 24.21 -11.73
C ASN A 325 -13.58 22.78 -11.73
N VAL A 326 -14.31 21.81 -11.18
CA VAL A 326 -13.98 20.39 -11.24
C VAL A 326 -14.89 19.62 -12.20
N GLU A 327 -14.32 18.64 -12.88
CA GLU A 327 -15.06 17.68 -13.68
C GLU A 327 -15.64 16.58 -12.78
N VAL A 328 -16.97 16.54 -12.67
CA VAL A 328 -17.63 15.49 -11.89
C VAL A 328 -18.03 14.32 -12.80
N VAL A 329 -17.47 13.14 -12.53
CA VAL A 329 -17.70 11.90 -13.27
C VAL A 329 -18.38 10.85 -12.39
N THR A 330 -19.19 9.98 -12.99
CA THR A 330 -19.80 8.85 -12.30
C THR A 330 -19.13 7.55 -12.72
N GLN A 331 -18.68 6.77 -11.74
CA GLN A 331 -18.27 5.39 -11.98
C GLN A 331 -19.48 4.46 -11.96
N LYS A 332 -19.47 3.45 -12.83
CA LYS A 332 -20.51 2.43 -12.80
C LYS A 332 -20.44 1.69 -11.45
N PRO A 333 -21.59 1.30 -10.88
CA PRO A 333 -21.60 0.30 -9.81
C PRO A 333 -20.83 -0.94 -10.27
N VAL A 334 -20.13 -1.61 -9.36
CA VAL A 334 -19.50 -2.90 -9.67
C VAL A 334 -20.61 -3.85 -10.13
N ASP A 335 -20.59 -4.25 -11.41
CA ASP A 335 -21.50 -5.26 -11.92
C ASP A 335 -21.06 -6.60 -11.37
N MET A 336 -21.84 -7.09 -10.42
CA MET A 336 -21.47 -8.24 -9.65
C MET A 336 -21.59 -9.54 -10.44
N ASP A 337 -22.53 -9.59 -11.38
CA ASP A 337 -22.68 -10.74 -12.27
C ASP A 337 -21.50 -10.79 -13.24
N GLU A 338 -21.06 -9.63 -13.76
CA GLU A 338 -19.84 -9.53 -14.59
C GLU A 338 -18.58 -9.96 -13.81
N ALA A 339 -18.45 -9.53 -12.54
CA ALA A 339 -17.32 -9.91 -11.69
C ALA A 339 -17.30 -11.43 -11.39
N ILE A 340 -18.46 -12.02 -11.05
CA ILE A 340 -18.59 -13.48 -10.83
C ILE A 340 -18.21 -14.24 -12.10
N ASN A 341 -18.74 -13.82 -13.26
CA ASN A 341 -18.49 -14.51 -14.52
C ASN A 341 -17.00 -14.43 -14.92
N THR A 342 -16.36 -13.28 -14.70
CA THR A 342 -14.93 -13.09 -14.99
C THR A 342 -14.08 -13.99 -14.08
N ALA A 343 -14.29 -13.92 -12.77
CA ALA A 343 -13.56 -14.74 -11.79
C ALA A 343 -13.74 -16.24 -12.04
N ASN A 344 -14.95 -16.69 -12.34
CA ASN A 344 -15.21 -18.09 -12.67
C ASN A 344 -14.59 -18.53 -14.00
N THR A 345 -14.45 -17.61 -14.96
CA THR A 345 -13.75 -17.88 -16.23
C THR A 345 -12.25 -18.03 -16.01
N GLU A 346 -11.66 -17.18 -15.18
CA GLU A 346 -10.24 -17.25 -14.80
C GLU A 346 -9.93 -18.52 -14.01
N ALA A 347 -10.75 -18.84 -13.01
CA ALA A 347 -10.65 -20.09 -12.25
C ALA A 347 -10.79 -21.32 -13.16
N LYS A 348 -11.72 -21.29 -14.12
CA LYS A 348 -11.86 -22.36 -15.10
C LYS A 348 -10.61 -22.53 -15.95
N LYS A 349 -10.07 -21.43 -16.47
CA LYS A 349 -8.85 -21.46 -17.28
C LYS A 349 -7.68 -22.01 -16.47
N ALA A 350 -7.51 -21.59 -15.22
CA ALA A 350 -6.48 -22.09 -14.34
C ALA A 350 -6.59 -23.60 -14.09
N LEU A 351 -7.82 -24.12 -13.88
CA LEU A 351 -8.04 -25.57 -13.75
C LEU A 351 -7.78 -26.33 -15.06
N ASP A 352 -8.13 -25.76 -16.22
CA ASP A 352 -7.91 -26.38 -17.54
C ASP A 352 -6.40 -26.47 -17.89
N GLU A 353 -5.57 -25.57 -17.34
CA GLU A 353 -4.11 -25.55 -17.54
C GLU A 353 -3.34 -26.56 -16.67
N LEU A 354 -3.99 -27.16 -15.66
CA LEU A 354 -3.37 -28.18 -14.81
C LEU A 354 -3.09 -29.45 -15.60
N GLN A 355 -1.81 -29.82 -15.69
CA GLN A 355 -1.40 -31.06 -16.35
C GLN A 355 -1.79 -32.25 -15.47
N MET A 356 -2.60 -33.16 -16.01
CA MET A 356 -3.07 -34.35 -15.27
C MET A 356 -1.92 -35.21 -14.73
N GLU A 357 -0.72 -35.13 -15.30
CA GLU A 357 0.43 -35.97 -14.94
C GLU A 357 1.14 -35.52 -13.65
N ASN A 358 0.93 -34.29 -13.18
CA ASN A 358 1.51 -33.78 -11.92
C ASN A 358 0.59 -32.75 -11.24
N ILE A 359 -0.56 -33.21 -10.74
CA ILE A 359 -1.52 -32.35 -10.03
C ILE A 359 -1.07 -32.19 -8.57
N GLU A 360 -0.63 -30.98 -8.21
CA GLU A 360 -0.34 -30.63 -6.82
C GLU A 360 -1.61 -30.08 -6.13
N ALA A 361 -1.77 -30.40 -4.84
CA ALA A 361 -2.91 -29.94 -4.06
C ALA A 361 -3.02 -28.41 -4.01
N LEU A 362 -1.87 -27.74 -4.03
CA LEU A 362 -1.77 -26.30 -4.00
C LEU A 362 -2.29 -25.64 -5.27
N ASP A 363 -1.92 -26.16 -6.44
CA ASP A 363 -2.37 -25.61 -7.72
C ASP A 363 -3.89 -25.70 -7.84
N VAL A 364 -4.47 -26.82 -7.38
CA VAL A 364 -5.92 -26.99 -7.30
C VAL A 364 -6.55 -25.97 -6.35
N ALA A 365 -6.03 -25.81 -5.13
CA ALA A 365 -6.56 -24.85 -4.18
C ALA A 365 -6.48 -23.40 -4.70
N THR A 366 -5.36 -23.02 -5.32
CA THR A 366 -5.13 -21.70 -5.91
C THR A 366 -6.12 -21.40 -7.01
N ALA A 367 -6.26 -22.31 -7.99
CA ALA A 367 -7.21 -22.17 -9.08
C ALA A 367 -8.66 -22.07 -8.57
N LEU A 368 -9.01 -22.82 -7.51
CA LEU A 368 -10.33 -22.73 -6.89
C LEU A 368 -10.56 -21.42 -6.15
N ASN A 369 -9.54 -20.82 -5.54
CA ASN A 369 -9.70 -19.55 -4.82
C ASN A 369 -9.83 -18.32 -5.74
N LEU A 370 -9.47 -18.45 -7.03
CA LEU A 370 -9.82 -17.45 -8.04
C LEU A 370 -11.33 -17.36 -8.27
N GLN A 371 -12.10 -18.41 -7.93
CA GLN A 371 -13.53 -18.45 -8.18
C GLN A 371 -14.30 -17.61 -7.15
N LEU A 372 -15.41 -17.01 -7.59
CA LEU A 372 -16.36 -16.34 -6.70
C LEU A 372 -17.60 -17.21 -6.54
N ILE A 373 -17.73 -17.88 -5.38
CA ILE A 373 -18.94 -18.63 -5.01
C ILE A 373 -19.85 -17.74 -4.17
N HIS A 374 -20.83 -17.11 -4.82
CA HIS A 374 -21.75 -16.21 -4.13
C HIS A 374 -23.02 -16.90 -3.64
N PHE A 375 -23.11 -17.16 -2.35
CA PHE A 375 -24.36 -17.62 -1.75
C PHE A 375 -25.33 -16.45 -1.53
N ALA A 376 -26.58 -16.63 -1.96
CA ALA A 376 -27.65 -15.72 -1.56
C ALA A 376 -27.76 -15.61 -0.03
N THR A 377 -28.28 -14.48 0.46
CA THR A 377 -28.43 -14.22 1.90
C THR A 377 -29.19 -15.35 2.60
N GLY A 378 -28.60 -15.92 3.65
CA GLY A 378 -29.18 -17.04 4.40
C GLY A 378 -29.25 -18.38 3.65
N SER A 379 -28.75 -18.45 2.41
CA SER A 379 -28.77 -19.66 1.59
C SER A 379 -27.46 -20.46 1.68
N THR A 380 -27.62 -21.76 1.47
CA THR A 380 -26.55 -22.77 1.30
C THR A 380 -26.59 -23.40 -0.08
N GLU A 381 -27.44 -22.90 -0.98
CA GLU A 381 -27.56 -23.40 -2.35
C GLU A 381 -26.37 -22.91 -3.18
N ILE A 382 -25.68 -23.85 -3.83
CA ILE A 382 -24.55 -23.56 -4.72
C ILE A 382 -25.10 -22.93 -6.01
N PRO A 383 -24.64 -21.74 -6.41
CA PRO A 383 -25.07 -21.11 -7.66
C PRO A 383 -24.77 -21.98 -8.88
N GLU A 384 -25.66 -21.96 -9.88
CA GLU A 384 -25.51 -22.76 -11.09
C GLU A 384 -24.21 -22.45 -11.85
N VAL A 385 -23.80 -21.18 -11.87
CA VAL A 385 -22.57 -20.72 -12.52
C VAL A 385 -21.30 -21.39 -11.95
N ASN A 386 -21.32 -21.77 -10.67
CA ASN A 386 -20.17 -22.43 -10.02
C ASN A 386 -20.17 -23.96 -10.22
N LYS A 387 -21.32 -24.58 -10.55
CA LYS A 387 -21.42 -26.05 -10.65
C LYS A 387 -20.51 -26.64 -11.72
N SER A 388 -20.37 -25.99 -12.87
CA SER A 388 -19.47 -26.48 -13.94
C SER A 388 -18.00 -26.49 -13.52
N LEU A 389 -17.58 -25.54 -12.69
CA LEU A 389 -16.23 -25.48 -12.14
C LEU A 389 -16.02 -26.55 -11.07
N LEU A 390 -17.00 -26.75 -10.19
CA LEU A 390 -16.97 -27.82 -9.19
C LEU A 390 -16.99 -29.22 -9.83
N ASP A 391 -17.64 -29.38 -10.98
CA ASP A 391 -17.61 -30.63 -11.75
C ASP A 391 -16.20 -30.95 -12.27
N GLN A 392 -15.49 -29.95 -12.78
CA GLN A 392 -14.09 -30.09 -13.22
C GLN A 392 -13.18 -30.39 -12.03
N THR A 393 -13.39 -29.68 -10.92
CA THR A 393 -12.69 -29.93 -9.65
C THR A 393 -12.87 -31.37 -9.19
N ALA A 394 -14.11 -31.89 -9.26
CA ALA A 394 -14.40 -33.25 -8.89
C ALA A 394 -13.67 -34.27 -9.78
N ALA A 395 -13.55 -34.00 -11.09
CA ALA A 395 -12.80 -34.86 -12.00
C ALA A 395 -11.29 -34.88 -11.65
N LEU A 396 -10.71 -33.71 -11.35
CA LEU A 396 -9.30 -33.59 -10.94
C LEU A 396 -9.03 -34.30 -9.62
N LEU A 397 -9.85 -34.07 -8.59
CA LEU A 397 -9.68 -34.73 -7.28
C LEU A 397 -9.90 -36.25 -7.35
N GLN A 398 -10.75 -36.71 -8.27
CA GLN A 398 -10.89 -38.14 -8.55
C GLN A 398 -9.65 -38.75 -9.19
N TYR A 399 -8.88 -37.98 -9.97
CA TYR A 399 -7.61 -38.43 -10.51
C TYR A 399 -6.49 -38.35 -9.45
N ALA A 400 -6.36 -37.19 -8.81
CA ALA A 400 -5.33 -36.88 -7.83
C ALA A 400 -5.71 -37.37 -6.43
N LYS A 401 -5.59 -38.68 -6.18
CA LYS A 401 -6.05 -39.34 -4.94
C LYS A 401 -5.37 -38.83 -3.66
N ASP A 402 -4.17 -38.28 -3.77
CA ASP A 402 -3.38 -37.80 -2.63
C ASP A 402 -3.70 -36.34 -2.27
N VAL A 403 -4.41 -35.62 -3.14
CA VAL A 403 -4.84 -34.24 -2.88
C VAL A 403 -5.93 -34.26 -1.81
N ARG A 404 -5.73 -33.46 -0.77
CA ARG A 404 -6.68 -33.25 0.31
C ARG A 404 -6.89 -31.76 0.55
N LEU A 405 -8.14 -31.34 0.64
CA LEU A 405 -8.54 -29.94 0.75
C LEU A 405 -9.45 -29.69 1.94
N THR A 406 -9.20 -28.59 2.65
CA THR A 406 -10.16 -27.99 3.58
C THR A 406 -11.00 -26.96 2.83
N VAL A 407 -12.32 -27.09 2.90
CA VAL A 407 -13.28 -26.16 2.32
C VAL A 407 -13.79 -25.25 3.42
N ILE A 408 -13.52 -23.96 3.31
CA ILE A 408 -13.81 -22.99 4.37
C ILE A 408 -14.91 -22.03 3.92
N GLY A 409 -16.01 -22.01 4.67
CA GLY A 409 -17.06 -21.03 4.49
C GLY A 409 -16.81 -19.76 5.29
N HIS A 410 -17.14 -18.62 4.69
CA HIS A 410 -17.09 -17.30 5.33
C HIS A 410 -18.46 -16.61 5.23
N THR A 411 -18.71 -15.68 6.14
CA THR A 411 -19.87 -14.78 6.13
C THR A 411 -19.41 -13.33 6.26
N ASP A 412 -20.31 -12.39 5.94
CA ASP A 412 -20.18 -11.04 6.42
C ASP A 412 -20.51 -10.95 7.93
N THR A 413 -20.44 -9.75 8.50
CA THR A 413 -20.74 -9.49 9.90
C THR A 413 -22.24 -9.28 10.18
N GLU A 414 -23.10 -9.36 9.17
CA GLU A 414 -24.53 -9.15 9.37
C GLU A 414 -25.16 -10.36 10.08
N GLY A 415 -25.99 -10.12 11.09
CA GLY A 415 -26.63 -11.17 11.88
C GLY A 415 -25.82 -11.63 13.11
N SER A 416 -26.28 -12.68 13.78
CA SER A 416 -25.62 -13.15 15.00
C SER A 416 -24.39 -14.01 14.69
N SER A 417 -23.33 -13.87 15.51
CA SER A 417 -22.11 -14.66 15.36
C SER A 417 -22.37 -16.17 15.33
N THR A 418 -23.31 -16.67 16.15
CA THR A 418 -23.68 -18.08 16.18
C THR A 418 -24.35 -18.53 14.88
N GLN A 419 -25.29 -17.74 14.35
CA GLN A 419 -25.93 -18.05 13.07
C GLN A 419 -24.92 -18.00 11.91
N ASN A 420 -24.00 -17.05 11.94
CA ASN A 420 -22.95 -16.92 10.93
C ASN A 420 -21.94 -18.08 10.97
N GLN A 421 -21.62 -18.57 12.17
CA GLN A 421 -20.82 -19.78 12.34
C GLN A 421 -21.53 -21.02 11.75
N GLU A 422 -22.82 -21.20 12.04
CA GLU A 422 -23.58 -22.30 11.46
C GLU A 422 -23.73 -22.16 9.93
N LEU A 423 -23.98 -20.94 9.43
CA LEU A 423 -24.19 -20.68 8.01
C LEU A 423 -22.92 -20.90 7.21
N SER A 424 -21.78 -20.38 7.67
CA SER A 424 -20.47 -20.63 7.04
C SER A 424 -20.17 -22.13 6.95
N LEU A 425 -20.35 -22.88 8.05
CA LEU A 425 -20.13 -24.32 8.04
C LEU A 425 -21.08 -25.04 7.08
N LYS A 426 -22.37 -24.68 7.05
CA LYS A 426 -23.35 -25.28 6.12
C LYS A 426 -23.01 -25.00 4.65
N ARG A 427 -22.47 -23.82 4.32
CA ARG A 427 -22.00 -23.48 2.96
C ARG A 427 -20.80 -24.34 2.56
N ALA A 428 -19.81 -24.49 3.44
CA ALA A 428 -18.69 -25.40 3.21
C ALA A 428 -19.17 -26.85 3.02
N GLN A 429 -20.09 -27.30 3.88
CA GLN A 429 -20.67 -28.64 3.79
C GLN A 429 -21.44 -28.85 2.47
N ALA A 430 -22.15 -27.83 1.97
CA ALA A 430 -22.85 -27.91 0.69
C ALA A 430 -21.88 -28.20 -0.47
N ILE A 431 -20.75 -27.49 -0.52
CA ILE A 431 -19.69 -27.72 -1.52
C ILE A 431 -19.09 -29.12 -1.38
N VAL A 432 -18.75 -29.54 -0.16
CA VAL A 432 -18.21 -30.88 0.10
C VAL A 432 -19.20 -31.97 -0.35
N ASN A 433 -20.47 -31.84 0.01
CA ASN A 433 -21.52 -32.78 -0.38
C ASN A 433 -21.68 -32.86 -1.90
N TYR A 434 -21.59 -31.71 -2.58
CA TYR A 434 -21.64 -31.65 -4.04
C TYR A 434 -20.46 -32.39 -4.67
N LEU A 435 -19.23 -32.13 -4.23
CA LEU A 435 -18.03 -32.80 -4.74
C LEU A 435 -18.06 -34.31 -4.48
N VAL A 436 -18.52 -34.74 -3.29
CA VAL A 436 -18.70 -36.16 -2.97
C VAL A 436 -19.77 -36.80 -3.86
N GLN A 437 -20.88 -36.13 -4.10
CA GLN A 437 -21.92 -36.61 -5.03
C GLN A 437 -21.37 -36.80 -6.46
N LYS A 438 -20.37 -36.00 -6.84
CA LYS A 438 -19.67 -36.09 -8.14
C LYS A 438 -18.55 -37.14 -8.16
N GLY A 439 -18.31 -37.85 -7.06
CA GLY A 439 -17.41 -39.01 -6.99
C GLY A 439 -16.08 -38.76 -6.27
N VAL A 440 -15.87 -37.58 -5.69
CA VAL A 440 -14.67 -37.30 -4.87
C VAL A 440 -14.72 -38.13 -3.58
N ASN A 441 -13.58 -38.69 -3.15
CA ASN A 441 -13.51 -39.43 -1.90
C ASN A 441 -13.72 -38.46 -0.72
N PRO A 442 -14.68 -38.70 0.20
CA PRO A 442 -14.89 -37.85 1.37
C PRO A 442 -13.64 -37.62 2.21
N ALA A 443 -12.69 -38.57 2.25
CA ALA A 443 -11.42 -38.43 2.98
C ALA A 443 -10.50 -37.35 2.40
N GLN A 444 -10.76 -36.86 1.17
CA GLN A 444 -10.03 -35.76 0.55
C GLN A 444 -10.57 -34.38 0.93
N LEU A 445 -11.69 -34.29 1.66
CA LEU A 445 -12.41 -33.04 1.87
C LEU A 445 -12.77 -32.83 3.34
N GLN A 446 -12.44 -31.66 3.88
CA GLN A 446 -12.83 -31.26 5.24
C GLN A 446 -13.60 -29.93 5.21
N PRO A 447 -14.88 -29.89 5.58
CA PRO A 447 -15.61 -28.62 5.71
C PRO A 447 -15.28 -27.92 7.04
N VAL A 448 -15.08 -26.61 6.98
CA VAL A 448 -14.87 -25.72 8.14
C VAL A 448 -15.70 -24.44 7.95
N GLY A 449 -16.28 -23.93 9.04
CA GLY A 449 -16.93 -22.62 9.07
C GLY A 449 -16.09 -21.63 9.85
N MET A 450 -15.81 -20.46 9.28
CA MET A 450 -15.04 -19.40 9.93
C MET A 450 -15.87 -18.14 10.21
N ALA A 451 -17.17 -18.14 9.92
CA ALA A 451 -18.04 -16.98 10.05
C ALA A 451 -17.38 -15.71 9.46
N ALA A 452 -17.40 -14.61 10.19
CA ALA A 452 -16.74 -13.35 9.83
C ALA A 452 -15.34 -13.19 10.43
N SER A 453 -14.73 -14.27 10.97
CA SER A 453 -13.45 -14.18 11.69
C SER A 453 -12.24 -13.93 10.79
N GLN A 454 -12.38 -14.11 9.47
CA GLN A 454 -11.34 -13.88 8.46
C GLN A 454 -11.89 -13.11 7.25
N PRO A 455 -12.20 -11.80 7.41
CA PRO A 455 -12.73 -10.99 6.32
C PRO A 455 -11.64 -10.74 5.25
N ALA A 456 -11.98 -10.94 3.98
CA ALA A 456 -11.13 -10.57 2.84
C ALA A 456 -11.17 -9.06 2.57
N GLN A 457 -12.26 -8.39 2.95
CA GLN A 457 -12.42 -6.94 2.87
C GLN A 457 -13.15 -6.43 4.11
N PRO A 458 -13.04 -5.14 4.45
CA PRO A 458 -13.87 -4.54 5.50
C PRO A 458 -15.37 -4.75 5.22
N ASN A 459 -16.13 -5.27 6.19
CA ASN A 459 -17.60 -5.49 6.10
C ASN A 459 -18.44 -4.20 6.05
N ALA A 460 -17.78 -3.08 5.92
CA ALA A 460 -18.35 -1.78 6.08
C ALA A 460 -19.05 -1.30 4.79
N THR A 461 -18.66 -1.83 3.63
CA THR A 461 -19.34 -1.56 2.34
C THR A 461 -20.09 -2.80 1.84
N SER A 462 -21.14 -2.60 1.05
CA SER A 462 -21.84 -3.71 0.39
C SER A 462 -20.91 -4.60 -0.45
N ASN A 463 -19.91 -4.01 -1.11
CA ASN A 463 -18.88 -4.74 -1.86
C ASN A 463 -17.97 -5.56 -0.93
N GLY A 464 -17.55 -5.00 0.20
CA GLY A 464 -16.73 -5.72 1.17
C GLY A 464 -17.48 -6.87 1.84
N GLN A 465 -18.74 -6.63 2.26
CA GLN A 465 -19.64 -7.69 2.71
C GLN A 465 -19.80 -8.79 1.66
N TYR A 466 -19.96 -8.38 0.39
CA TYR A 466 -20.08 -9.30 -0.73
C TYR A 466 -18.84 -10.20 -0.86
N GLN A 467 -17.63 -9.64 -0.81
CA GLN A 467 -16.38 -10.42 -0.87
C GLN A 467 -16.18 -11.32 0.36
N ASN A 468 -16.80 -10.99 1.49
CA ASN A 468 -16.73 -11.82 2.70
C ASN A 468 -17.70 -13.00 2.71
N ARG A 469 -18.79 -12.95 1.91
CA ARG A 469 -19.68 -14.10 1.68
C ARG A 469 -19.07 -15.07 0.66
N ARG A 470 -17.90 -15.63 0.96
CA ARG A 470 -17.11 -16.50 0.07
C ARG A 470 -16.89 -17.90 0.64
N VAL A 471 -16.38 -18.79 -0.21
CA VAL A 471 -15.79 -20.07 0.19
C VAL A 471 -14.35 -20.09 -0.31
N THR A 472 -13.42 -20.55 0.53
CA THR A 472 -12.01 -20.73 0.16
C THR A 472 -11.61 -22.20 0.32
N PHE A 473 -10.52 -22.57 -0.33
CA PHE A 473 -9.95 -23.90 -0.34
C PHE A 473 -8.52 -23.85 0.19
N GLU A 474 -8.16 -24.78 1.05
CA GLU A 474 -6.85 -24.86 1.70
C GLU A 474 -6.29 -26.28 1.58
N VAL A 475 -4.98 -26.46 1.50
CA VAL A 475 -4.37 -27.80 1.41
C VAL A 475 -4.24 -28.44 2.79
N MET A 476 -4.67 -29.70 2.92
CA MET A 476 -4.44 -30.48 4.14
C MET A 476 -3.07 -31.19 4.04
N SER A 477 -2.11 -30.84 4.89
CA SER A 477 -0.80 -31.49 4.93
C SER A 477 -0.93 -32.95 5.32
N THR A 478 -0.33 -33.85 4.53
CA THR A 478 -0.34 -35.30 4.77
C THR A 478 0.89 -35.80 5.53
N GLU A 479 1.93 -34.99 5.73
CA GLU A 479 3.13 -35.39 6.48
C GLU A 479 3.04 -35.11 7.99
N ASP A 480 2.37 -34.04 8.42
CA ASP A 480 2.47 -33.56 9.82
C ASP A 480 1.12 -33.23 10.50
N GLY A 481 -0.02 -33.35 9.82
CA GLY A 481 -1.32 -32.91 10.35
C GLY A 481 -1.48 -31.38 10.45
N ARG A 482 -0.75 -30.61 9.62
CA ARG A 482 -0.86 -29.14 9.51
C ARG A 482 -1.83 -28.74 8.39
N VAL A 483 -2.46 -27.57 8.49
CA VAL A 483 -3.37 -27.03 7.45
C VAL A 483 -2.68 -25.84 6.78
N HIS A 484 -2.60 -25.84 5.46
CA HIS A 484 -2.01 -24.77 4.66
C HIS A 484 -3.13 -23.93 4.06
N THR A 485 -3.35 -22.73 4.61
CA THR A 485 -4.29 -21.75 4.06
C THR A 485 -3.83 -21.31 2.68
N VAL A 486 -4.73 -21.27 1.70
CA VAL A 486 -4.46 -20.63 0.41
C VAL A 486 -5.46 -19.49 0.29
N ASP A 487 -4.96 -18.27 0.16
CA ASP A 487 -5.77 -17.08 -0.14
C ASP A 487 -5.33 -16.50 -1.49
N ASN A 488 -5.84 -15.31 -1.83
CA ASN A 488 -5.53 -14.65 -3.10
C ASN A 488 -4.05 -14.20 -3.19
N GLU A 489 -3.25 -14.37 -2.14
CA GLU A 489 -1.83 -14.03 -2.03
C GLU A 489 -0.91 -15.27 -2.01
N GLY A 490 -1.46 -16.50 -1.99
CA GLY A 490 -0.72 -17.76 -1.99
C GLY A 490 -0.82 -18.57 -0.68
N VAL A 491 0.17 -19.43 -0.40
CA VAL A 491 0.15 -20.36 0.75
C VAL A 491 0.55 -19.69 2.06
N VAL A 492 -0.30 -19.79 3.07
CA VAL A 492 -0.04 -19.41 4.47
C VAL A 492 -0.11 -20.66 5.36
N GLU A 493 0.99 -21.03 6.00
CA GLU A 493 1.07 -22.21 6.87
C GLU A 493 0.45 -21.93 8.26
N LYS A 494 -0.54 -22.71 8.70
CA LYS A 494 -1.09 -22.65 10.07
C LYS A 494 -0.90 -23.96 10.83
N LYS A 495 -0.44 -23.85 12.08
CA LYS A 495 -0.47 -24.97 13.04
C LYS A 495 -1.91 -25.29 13.42
N ALA A 496 -2.31 -26.55 13.26
CA ALA A 496 -3.58 -27.06 13.76
C ALA A 496 -3.64 -26.89 15.29
N SER A 497 -4.72 -26.28 15.79
CA SER A 497 -4.99 -26.10 17.22
C SER A 497 -5.64 -27.33 17.83
#